data_AF-A0ABD3Y1K2-F1
#
_entry.id   AF-A0ABD3Y1K2-F1
#
_cell.length_a   1.000
_cell.length_b   1.000
_cell.length_c   1.000
_cell.angle_alpha   90.00
_cell.angle_beta   90.00
_cell.angle_gamma   90.00
#
_symmetry.space_group_name_H-M   'P 1'
#
loop_
_entity.id
_entity.type
_entity.pdbx_description
1 polymer ?
#
loop_
_entity_poly.entity_id
_entity_poly.type
_entity_poly.pdbx_seq_one_letter_code
_entity_poly.pdbx_strand_id
1 'polypeptide(L)'
;MKLFPSVNSRDDVVEYEGGRTSVEIVTWLKEKLAENVPPPEIFEIVDHASLNAHCEDRQLCIVAVLPHILDCQSECRNNYLQIMKDMGEKYKRNIWGWLWAEAGAQPALEDSVEVGGFGYPTMVAISPRKMMYSTLMGPFSETGIDDFFRNIATRRVSSAPLKGAQFPKLETIDPWDGNDREEGIYILLFKVPADEDLDLSDVVLDDLKDEL
;
A
#
# COMPACT_ATOMS: atom_id res chain seq x y z
N MET A 1 0.12 -1.20 42.41
CA MET A 1 -0.69 -0.31 41.54
C MET A 1 -1.42 -1.20 40.54
N LYS A 2 -2.61 -0.84 40.06
CA LYS A 2 -3.39 -1.68 39.13
C LYS A 2 -3.77 -0.88 37.89
N LEU A 3 -3.63 -1.47 36.71
CA LEU A 3 -4.10 -0.88 35.45
C LEU A 3 -5.46 -1.46 35.10
N PHE A 4 -6.36 -0.59 34.66
CA PHE A 4 -7.67 -0.94 34.15
C PHE A 4 -7.72 -0.59 32.66
N PRO A 5 -7.62 -1.58 31.75
CA PRO A 5 -7.74 -1.35 30.31
C PRO A 5 -9.14 -0.81 29.97
N SER A 6 -9.25 0.08 28.97
CA SER A 6 -10.55 0.71 28.62
C SER A 6 -11.49 -0.19 27.82
N VAL A 7 -11.00 -1.34 27.32
CA VAL A 7 -11.67 -2.11 26.27
C VAL A 7 -12.36 -3.38 26.80
N ASN A 8 -11.97 -3.91 27.96
CA ASN A 8 -12.54 -5.15 28.51
C ASN A 8 -12.89 -5.03 30.00
N SER A 9 -13.72 -5.97 30.49
CA SER A 9 -14.39 -5.96 31.80
C SER A 9 -13.44 -5.82 33.00
N ARG A 10 -14.03 -5.67 34.20
CA ARG A 10 -13.35 -5.64 35.52
C ARG A 10 -12.41 -6.83 35.80
N ASP A 11 -12.35 -7.84 34.94
CA ASP A 11 -11.55 -9.05 35.11
C ASP A 11 -10.14 -8.95 34.48
N ASP A 12 -9.91 -8.00 33.56
CA ASP A 12 -8.60 -7.78 32.90
C ASP A 12 -7.68 -6.81 33.69
N VAL A 13 -7.74 -6.89 35.02
CA VAL A 13 -6.95 -6.03 35.90
C VAL A 13 -5.52 -6.53 35.96
N VAL A 14 -4.58 -5.74 35.42
CA VAL A 14 -3.16 -6.09 35.43
C VAL A 14 -2.49 -5.46 36.66
N GLU A 15 -1.90 -6.32 37.49
CA GLU A 15 -1.15 -5.89 38.66
C GLU A 15 0.27 -5.43 38.29
N TYR A 16 0.69 -4.30 38.86
CA TYR A 16 2.03 -3.76 38.67
C TYR A 16 3.01 -4.38 39.67
N GLU A 17 3.97 -5.15 39.17
CA GLU A 17 5.05 -5.76 39.98
C GLU A 17 6.42 -5.07 39.83
N GLY A 18 6.49 -3.94 39.12
CA GLY A 18 7.74 -3.20 38.90
C GLY A 18 8.19 -2.37 40.12
N GLY A 19 9.35 -1.72 39.97
CA GLY A 19 9.92 -0.88 41.01
C GLY A 19 9.09 0.37 41.33
N ARG A 20 9.32 0.98 42.49
CA ARG A 20 8.47 2.09 43.00
C ARG A 20 8.85 3.47 42.45
N THR A 21 9.69 3.53 41.41
CA THR A 21 10.09 4.81 40.84
C THR A 21 9.05 5.33 39.84
N SER A 22 8.90 6.65 39.75
CA SER A 22 7.98 7.27 38.78
C SER A 22 8.32 6.89 37.35
N VAL A 23 9.62 6.70 37.05
CA VAL A 23 10.09 6.31 35.72
C VAL A 23 9.63 4.90 35.36
N GLU A 24 9.82 3.92 36.24
CA GLU A 24 9.42 2.53 35.98
C GLU A 24 7.90 2.39 35.87
N ILE A 25 7.15 3.13 36.69
CA ILE A 25 5.69 3.15 36.66
C ILE A 25 5.18 3.68 35.31
N VAL A 26 5.75 4.81 34.85
CA VAL A 26 5.37 5.43 33.57
C VAL A 26 5.76 4.56 32.39
N THR A 27 6.94 3.93 32.42
CA THR A 27 7.38 3.01 31.37
C THR A 27 6.45 1.80 31.28
N TRP A 28 6.12 1.16 32.40
CA TRP A 28 5.20 0.02 32.42
C TRP A 28 3.79 0.40 31.94
N LEU A 29 3.28 1.57 32.32
CA LEU A 29 2.01 2.08 31.83
C LEU A 29 2.02 2.27 30.32
N LYS A 30 3.10 2.86 29.77
CA LYS A 30 3.25 3.04 28.32
C LYS A 30 3.31 1.72 27.58
N GLU A 31 4.02 0.73 28.11
CA GLU A 31 4.10 -0.61 27.53
C GLU A 31 2.73 -1.30 27.49
N LYS A 32 1.99 -1.26 28.60
CA LYS A 32 0.64 -1.85 28.69
C LYS A 32 -0.39 -1.12 27.84
N LEU A 33 -0.27 0.19 27.69
CA LEU A 33 -1.09 0.95 26.75
C LEU A 33 -0.76 0.59 25.30
N ALA A 34 0.53 0.43 24.96
CA ALA A 34 0.96 0.03 23.63
C ALA A 34 0.53 -1.40 23.24
N GLU A 35 0.35 -2.29 24.22
CA GLU A 35 -0.18 -3.65 24.00
C GLU A 35 -1.66 -3.66 23.58
N ASN A 36 -2.43 -2.67 24.03
CA ASN A 36 -3.86 -2.57 23.76
C ASN A 36 -4.19 -1.68 22.55
N VAL A 37 -3.18 -1.21 21.81
CA VAL A 37 -3.41 -0.46 20.56
C VAL A 37 -4.02 -1.44 19.55
N PRO A 38 -5.17 -1.10 18.94
CA PRO A 38 -5.76 -1.95 17.91
C PRO A 38 -4.80 -2.04 16.71
N PRO A 39 -4.84 -3.16 15.96
CA PRO A 39 -4.13 -3.26 14.69
C PRO A 39 -4.49 -2.07 13.79
N PRO A 40 -3.52 -1.46 13.08
CA PRO A 40 -3.82 -0.41 12.13
C PRO A 40 -4.61 -0.99 10.95
N GLU A 41 -5.62 -0.24 10.51
CA GLU A 41 -6.29 -0.51 9.25
C GLU A 41 -5.40 -0.07 8.08
N ILE A 42 -5.51 -0.79 6.96
CA ILE A 42 -4.78 -0.46 5.73
C ILE A 42 -5.74 0.24 4.79
N PHE A 43 -5.40 1.45 4.39
CA PHE A 43 -6.25 2.29 3.54
C PHE A 43 -5.75 2.35 2.10
N GLU A 44 -6.68 2.35 1.15
CA GLU A 44 -6.38 2.61 -0.25
C GLU A 44 -6.22 4.12 -0.50
N ILE A 45 -5.19 4.49 -1.27
CA ILE A 45 -4.97 5.88 -1.66
C ILE A 45 -5.84 6.20 -2.89
N VAL A 46 -7.06 6.64 -2.63
CA VAL A 46 -8.02 7.04 -3.66
C VAL A 46 -8.01 8.53 -3.98
N ASP A 47 -7.52 9.37 -3.05
CA ASP A 47 -7.41 10.81 -3.25
C ASP A 47 -6.38 11.43 -2.28
N HIS A 48 -6.22 12.75 -2.37
CA HIS A 48 -5.32 13.48 -1.49
C HIS A 48 -5.79 13.51 -0.02
N ALA A 49 -7.10 13.42 0.23
CA ALA A 49 -7.65 13.43 1.58
C ALA A 49 -7.39 12.11 2.30
N SER A 50 -7.51 10.97 1.61
CA SER A 50 -7.20 9.65 2.17
C SER A 50 -5.72 9.52 2.49
N LEU A 51 -4.84 10.08 1.66
CA LEU A 51 -3.42 10.17 1.98
C LEU A 51 -3.20 10.98 3.28
N ASN A 52 -3.70 12.21 3.36
CA ASN A 52 -3.42 13.09 4.50
C ASN A 52 -4.02 12.55 5.81
N ALA A 53 -5.28 12.07 5.78
CA ALA A 53 -5.98 11.57 6.96
C ALA A 53 -5.23 10.43 7.68
N HIS A 54 -4.51 9.62 6.91
CA HIS A 54 -3.81 8.45 7.43
C HIS A 54 -2.29 8.64 7.55
N CYS A 55 -1.74 9.76 7.05
CA CYS A 55 -0.31 9.98 6.95
C CYS A 55 0.19 11.24 7.67
N GLU A 56 -0.49 12.38 7.58
CA GLU A 56 0.07 13.70 7.94
C GLU A 56 0.55 13.78 9.41
N ASP A 57 -0.24 13.25 10.35
CA ASP A 57 0.07 13.27 11.78
C ASP A 57 0.95 12.11 12.25
N ARG A 58 1.35 11.21 11.34
CA ARG A 58 2.12 10.00 11.66
C ARG A 58 3.62 10.26 11.60
N GLN A 59 4.38 9.48 12.37
CA GLN A 59 5.84 9.55 12.31
C GLN A 59 6.38 9.03 10.97
N LEU A 60 5.80 7.91 10.52
CA LEU A 60 6.06 7.27 9.24
C LEU A 60 4.73 6.86 8.60
N CYS A 61 4.70 6.93 7.28
CA CYS A 61 3.64 6.38 6.45
C CYS A 61 4.24 5.27 5.61
N ILE A 62 3.74 4.07 5.82
CA ILE A 62 4.10 2.89 5.06
C ILE A 62 3.15 2.83 3.88
N VAL A 63 3.68 3.03 2.68
CA VAL A 63 2.93 3.03 1.43
C VAL A 63 3.39 1.85 0.59
N ALA A 64 2.50 0.91 0.33
CA ALA A 64 2.76 -0.15 -0.66
C ALA A 64 2.22 0.26 -2.02
N VAL A 65 2.98 0.02 -3.09
CA VAL A 65 2.48 0.09 -4.46
C VAL A 65 2.39 -1.34 -4.97
N LEU A 66 1.16 -1.82 -5.12
CA LEU A 66 0.86 -3.19 -5.50
C LEU A 66 0.70 -3.29 -7.02
N PRO A 67 0.95 -4.46 -7.64
CA PRO A 67 0.79 -4.60 -9.07
C PRO A 67 -0.65 -4.30 -9.52
N HIS A 68 -0.79 -3.89 -10.78
CA HIS A 68 -2.08 -3.64 -11.40
C HIS A 68 -2.95 -4.91 -11.37
N ILE A 69 -4.27 -4.75 -11.24
CA ILE A 69 -5.20 -5.87 -11.02
C ILE A 69 -5.18 -6.92 -12.15
N LEU A 70 -4.81 -6.51 -13.36
CA LEU A 70 -4.67 -7.40 -14.52
C LEU A 70 -3.41 -8.27 -14.46
N ASP A 71 -2.36 -7.80 -13.78
CA ASP A 71 -1.11 -8.56 -13.60
C ASP A 71 -1.12 -9.39 -12.30
N CYS A 72 -1.88 -8.93 -11.31
CA CYS A 72 -2.04 -9.52 -9.99
C CYS A 72 -3.50 -9.41 -9.58
N GLN A 73 -4.25 -10.46 -9.89
CA GLN A 73 -5.67 -10.61 -9.56
C GLN A 73 -5.94 -10.43 -8.05
N SER A 74 -7.22 -10.36 -7.70
CA SER A 74 -7.76 -10.15 -6.36
C SER A 74 -7.14 -11.06 -5.30
N GLU A 75 -6.96 -12.36 -5.57
CA GLU A 75 -6.29 -13.28 -4.65
C GLU A 75 -4.84 -12.83 -4.36
N CYS A 76 -4.07 -12.54 -5.41
CA CYS A 76 -2.69 -12.06 -5.32
C CYS A 76 -2.61 -10.74 -4.53
N ARG A 77 -3.49 -9.78 -4.81
CA ARG A 77 -3.59 -8.51 -4.08
C ARG A 77 -3.92 -8.70 -2.62
N ASN A 78 -4.92 -9.55 -2.32
CA ASN A 78 -5.33 -9.86 -0.95
C ASN A 78 -4.20 -10.51 -0.15
N ASN A 79 -3.36 -11.34 -0.78
CA ASN A 79 -2.17 -11.90 -0.13
C ASN A 79 -1.17 -10.80 0.28
N TYR A 80 -0.91 -9.82 -0.57
CA TYR A 80 -0.05 -8.68 -0.21
C TYR A 80 -0.65 -7.81 0.89
N LEU A 81 -1.95 -7.54 0.81
CA LEU A 81 -2.68 -6.82 1.86
C LEU A 81 -2.64 -7.60 3.18
N GLN A 82 -2.68 -8.94 3.15
CA GLN A 82 -2.56 -9.76 4.35
C GLN A 82 -1.16 -9.63 4.98
N ILE A 83 -0.09 -9.71 4.18
CA ILE A 83 1.29 -9.47 4.68
C ILE A 83 1.39 -8.09 5.34
N MET A 84 0.79 -7.06 4.72
CA MET A 84 0.77 -5.73 5.32
C MET A 84 -0.01 -5.69 6.64
N LYS A 85 -1.12 -6.44 6.77
CA LYS A 85 -1.90 -6.51 8.03
C LYS A 85 -1.09 -7.16 9.13
N ASP A 86 -0.39 -8.24 8.81
CA ASP A 86 0.43 -8.98 9.76
C ASP A 86 1.62 -8.12 10.23
N MET A 87 2.23 -7.35 9.32
CA MET A 87 3.26 -6.37 9.68
C MET A 87 2.68 -5.18 10.44
N GLY A 88 1.48 -4.72 10.10
CA GLY A 88 0.73 -3.69 10.82
C GLY A 88 0.51 -4.08 12.28
N GLU A 89 0.06 -5.31 12.53
CA GLU A 89 -0.13 -5.85 13.87
C GLU A 89 1.20 -5.95 14.63
N LYS A 90 2.25 -6.46 13.98
CA LYS A 90 3.59 -6.57 14.57
C LYS A 90 4.17 -5.22 14.99
N TYR A 91 3.93 -4.17 14.21
CA TYR A 91 4.47 -2.82 14.41
C TYR A 91 3.44 -1.80 14.95
N LYS A 92 2.27 -2.25 15.44
CA LYS A 92 1.19 -1.37 15.91
C LYS A 92 1.59 -0.37 17.00
N ARG A 93 2.57 -0.74 17.83
CA ARG A 93 3.14 0.12 18.88
C ARG A 93 3.79 1.40 18.33
N ASN A 94 4.18 1.39 17.07
CA ASN A 94 4.82 2.53 16.40
C ASN A 94 3.82 3.57 15.88
N ILE A 95 2.54 3.22 15.80
CA ILE A 95 1.46 4.12 15.36
C ILE A 95 1.78 4.75 13.99
N TRP A 96 2.25 3.94 13.05
CA TRP A 96 2.50 4.35 11.66
C TRP A 96 1.20 4.41 10.86
N GLY A 97 1.19 5.21 9.80
CA GLY A 97 0.15 5.16 8.78
C GLY A 97 0.39 3.98 7.84
N TRP A 98 -0.67 3.26 7.47
CA TRP A 98 -0.60 2.10 6.57
C TRP A 98 -1.51 2.33 5.37
N LEU A 99 -0.89 2.40 4.20
CA LEU A 99 -1.55 2.81 2.97
C LEU A 99 -1.09 1.92 1.83
N TRP A 100 -1.93 1.75 0.83
CA TRP A 100 -1.56 1.11 -0.42
C TRP A 100 -2.17 1.83 -1.63
N ALA A 101 -1.55 1.68 -2.78
CA ALA A 101 -2.07 2.12 -4.06
C ALA A 101 -1.85 1.03 -5.11
N GLU A 102 -2.74 0.97 -6.09
CA GLU A 102 -2.50 0.19 -7.32
C GLU A 102 -1.45 0.90 -8.18
N ALA A 103 -0.53 0.13 -8.76
CA ALA A 103 0.46 0.62 -9.71
C ALA A 103 -0.21 1.35 -10.88
N GLY A 104 0.20 2.58 -11.13
CA GLY A 104 -0.34 3.45 -12.17
C GLY A 104 -1.60 4.22 -11.77
N ALA A 105 -2.20 3.93 -10.61
CA ALA A 105 -3.40 4.64 -10.15
C ALA A 105 -3.08 6.03 -9.58
N GLN A 106 -1.89 6.20 -8.99
CA GLN A 106 -1.43 7.48 -8.42
C GLN A 106 -0.03 7.85 -8.96
N PRO A 107 0.11 8.17 -10.26
CA PRO A 107 1.40 8.37 -10.91
C PRO A 107 2.22 9.52 -10.30
N ALA A 108 1.55 10.56 -9.80
CA ALA A 108 2.22 11.67 -9.13
C ALA A 108 2.84 11.26 -7.78
N LEU A 109 2.19 10.34 -7.05
CA LEU A 109 2.75 9.76 -5.81
C LEU A 109 3.99 8.94 -6.12
N GLU A 110 3.87 8.05 -7.09
CA GLU A 110 4.95 7.17 -7.56
C GLU A 110 6.19 7.98 -7.99
N ASP A 111 6.02 8.98 -8.87
CA ASP A 111 7.10 9.88 -9.29
C ASP A 111 7.72 10.66 -8.12
N SER A 112 6.93 11.02 -7.09
CA SER A 112 7.45 11.77 -5.94
C SER A 112 8.41 10.97 -5.05
N VAL A 113 8.31 9.63 -5.10
CA VAL A 113 9.16 8.69 -4.34
C VAL A 113 10.05 7.86 -5.27
N GLU A 114 10.21 8.28 -6.53
CA GLU A 114 11.02 7.62 -7.56
C GLU A 114 10.71 6.11 -7.69
N VAL A 115 9.45 5.75 -7.47
CA VAL A 115 8.90 4.42 -7.76
C VAL A 115 8.12 4.53 -9.05
N GLY A 116 8.23 3.57 -9.98
CA GLY A 116 7.48 3.65 -11.22
C GLY A 116 8.02 2.73 -12.32
N GLY A 117 7.11 2.18 -13.12
CA GLY A 117 7.41 1.55 -14.42
C GLY A 117 7.89 0.10 -14.37
N PHE A 118 8.56 -0.34 -13.31
CA PHE A 118 8.93 -1.74 -13.10
C PHE A 118 9.21 -2.04 -11.62
N GLY A 119 9.03 -3.29 -11.20
CA GLY A 119 9.42 -3.76 -9.85
C GLY A 119 8.33 -3.71 -8.79
N TYR A 120 7.04 -3.74 -9.18
CA TYR A 120 5.95 -3.99 -8.23
C TYR A 120 5.88 -5.48 -7.85
N PRO A 121 5.44 -5.83 -6.63
CA PRO A 121 5.10 -4.92 -5.53
C PRO A 121 6.34 -4.24 -4.93
N THR A 122 6.16 -3.03 -4.44
CA THR A 122 7.18 -2.31 -3.66
C THR A 122 6.57 -1.58 -2.46
N MET A 123 7.41 -1.20 -1.51
CA MET A 123 7.01 -0.49 -0.29
C MET A 123 7.93 0.70 -0.05
N VAL A 124 7.35 1.80 0.39
CA VAL A 124 8.05 3.03 0.73
C VAL A 124 7.65 3.47 2.13
N ALA A 125 8.63 3.81 2.95
CA ALA A 125 8.41 4.47 4.24
C ALA A 125 8.67 5.96 4.10
N ILE A 126 7.61 6.77 4.18
CA ILE A 126 7.67 8.23 4.06
C ILE A 126 7.64 8.85 5.44
N SER A 127 8.48 9.86 5.68
CA SER A 127 8.41 10.71 6.88
C SER A 127 7.78 12.06 6.52
N PRO A 128 6.48 12.30 6.83
CA PRO A 128 5.77 13.54 6.50
C PRO A 128 6.47 14.78 7.05
N ARG A 129 7.01 14.67 8.27
CA ARG A 129 7.68 15.78 8.96
C ARG A 129 9.00 16.19 8.30
N LYS A 130 9.69 15.24 7.67
CA LYS A 130 11.01 15.49 7.05
C LYS A 130 10.93 15.59 5.54
N MET A 131 9.81 15.17 4.94
CA MET A 131 9.66 15.03 3.50
C MET A 131 10.80 14.19 2.89
N MET A 132 11.11 13.09 3.58
CA MET A 132 12.10 12.09 3.17
C MET A 132 11.42 10.72 3.09
N TYR A 133 11.87 9.88 2.18
CA TYR A 133 11.41 8.50 2.06
C TYR A 133 12.57 7.51 1.98
N SER A 134 12.27 6.26 2.29
CA SER A 134 13.13 5.10 2.05
C SER A 134 12.32 4.03 1.34
N THR A 135 12.90 3.38 0.35
CA THR A 135 12.25 2.30 -0.42
C THR A 135 12.74 0.94 0.07
N LEU A 136 11.83 -0.04 0.10
CA LEU A 136 12.14 -1.44 0.36
C LEU A 136 13.03 -1.98 -0.76
N MET A 137 14.27 -2.31 -0.42
CA MET A 137 15.23 -2.95 -1.31
C MET A 137 15.25 -4.45 -1.00
N GLY A 138 14.33 -5.21 -1.56
CA GLY A 138 14.21 -6.64 -1.26
C GLY A 138 12.85 -7.21 -1.64
N PRO A 139 12.58 -8.48 -1.27
CA PRO A 139 11.31 -9.11 -1.53
C PRO A 139 10.19 -8.47 -0.72
N PHE A 140 9.00 -8.39 -1.30
CA PHE A 140 7.78 -8.05 -0.59
C PHE A 140 7.26 -9.28 0.17
N SER A 141 7.91 -9.58 1.29
CA SER A 141 7.58 -10.67 2.20
C SER A 141 7.65 -10.19 3.64
N GLU A 142 7.07 -10.93 4.59
CA GLU A 142 7.17 -10.60 6.02
C GLU A 142 8.62 -10.40 6.48
N THR A 143 9.54 -11.26 6.02
CA THR A 143 10.97 -11.17 6.37
C THR A 143 11.64 -9.95 5.74
N GLY A 144 11.40 -9.70 4.44
CA GLY A 144 11.97 -8.54 3.75
C GLY A 144 11.49 -7.22 4.34
N ILE A 145 10.20 -7.14 4.67
CA ILE A 145 9.59 -5.96 5.29
C ILE A 145 10.07 -5.80 6.74
N ASP A 146 10.19 -6.88 7.52
CA ASP A 146 10.74 -6.81 8.88
C ASP A 146 12.17 -6.27 8.89
N ASP A 147 13.02 -6.78 8.02
CA ASP A 147 14.40 -6.33 7.88
C ASP A 147 14.47 -4.87 7.45
N PHE A 148 13.63 -4.45 6.52
CA PHE A 148 13.50 -3.06 6.10
C PHE A 148 13.14 -2.13 7.26
N PHE A 149 12.14 -2.46 8.06
CA PHE A 149 11.74 -1.64 9.22
C PHE A 149 12.81 -1.62 10.32
N ARG A 150 13.49 -2.73 10.58
CA ARG A 150 14.65 -2.75 11.49
C ARG A 150 15.78 -1.85 10.99
N ASN A 151 16.03 -1.86 9.68
CA ASN A 151 17.05 -1.01 9.08
C ASN A 151 16.65 0.47 9.12
N ILE A 152 15.37 0.81 8.99
CA ILE A 152 14.87 2.18 9.21
C ILE A 152 15.11 2.62 10.65
N ALA A 153 14.74 1.78 11.63
CA ALA A 153 14.92 2.06 13.05
C ALA A 153 16.40 2.28 13.41
N THR A 154 17.31 1.53 12.78
CA THR A 154 18.76 1.64 12.98
C THR A 154 19.45 2.65 12.03
N ARG A 155 18.69 3.37 11.19
CA ARG A 155 19.18 4.32 10.17
C ARG A 155 20.19 3.73 9.19
N ARG A 156 20.03 2.45 8.86
CA ARG A 156 20.87 1.72 7.90
C ARG A 156 20.30 1.70 6.48
N VAL A 157 19.06 2.17 6.30
CA VAL A 157 18.49 2.38 4.96
C VAL A 157 18.82 3.78 4.47
N SER A 158 19.18 3.88 3.19
CA SER A 158 19.30 5.18 2.52
C SER A 158 17.95 5.90 2.47
N SER A 159 17.97 7.23 2.56
CA SER A 159 16.76 8.04 2.43
C SER A 159 16.96 9.13 1.39
N ALA A 160 15.94 9.36 0.56
CA ALA A 160 15.91 10.40 -0.45
C ALA A 160 14.82 11.44 -0.12
N PRO A 161 14.97 12.71 -0.52
CA PRO A 161 13.93 13.72 -0.35
C PRO A 161 12.77 13.43 -1.30
N LEU A 162 11.53 13.68 -0.83
CA LEU A 162 10.38 13.70 -1.72
C LEU A 162 10.57 14.78 -2.78
N LYS A 163 10.18 14.49 -4.02
CA LYS A 163 10.23 15.46 -5.11
C LYS A 163 9.41 16.71 -4.73
N GLY A 164 10.06 17.87 -4.77
CA GLY A 164 9.45 19.15 -4.37
C GLY A 164 9.26 19.35 -2.86
N ALA A 165 9.77 18.44 -2.02
CA ALA A 165 9.66 18.49 -0.55
C ALA A 165 8.22 18.65 -0.03
N GLN A 166 7.26 18.05 -0.73
CA GLN A 166 5.86 18.02 -0.34
C GLN A 166 5.17 16.76 -0.86
N PHE A 167 4.02 16.41 -0.29
CA PHE A 167 3.16 15.41 -0.92
C PHE A 167 2.63 15.95 -2.26
N PRO A 168 2.60 15.10 -3.30
CA PRO A 168 2.04 15.49 -4.58
C PRO A 168 0.53 15.66 -4.49
N LYS A 169 -0.02 16.41 -5.44
CA LYS A 169 -1.48 16.41 -5.66
C LYS A 169 -1.86 15.09 -6.30
N LEU A 170 -2.86 14.44 -5.72
CA LEU A 170 -3.37 13.16 -6.17
C LEU A 170 -4.67 13.37 -6.95
N GLU A 171 -4.88 12.50 -7.93
CA GLU A 171 -6.16 12.42 -8.62
C GLU A 171 -7.16 11.65 -7.75
N THR A 172 -8.44 11.99 -7.87
CA THR A 172 -9.51 11.23 -7.25
C THR A 172 -9.87 10.05 -8.15
N ILE A 173 -9.78 8.84 -7.62
CA ILE A 173 -10.12 7.59 -8.30
C ILE A 173 -11.20 6.84 -7.51
N ASP A 174 -11.88 5.93 -8.19
CA ASP A 174 -12.81 5.02 -7.53
C ASP A 174 -12.03 3.97 -6.70
N PRO A 175 -12.47 3.65 -5.48
CA PRO A 175 -11.87 2.59 -4.67
C PRO A 175 -12.00 1.24 -5.36
N TRP A 176 -11.06 0.34 -5.08
CA TRP A 176 -11.15 -1.03 -5.54
C TRP A 176 -12.39 -1.72 -4.95
N ASP A 177 -13.16 -2.37 -5.82
CA ASP A 177 -14.42 -3.04 -5.48
C ASP A 177 -14.22 -4.42 -4.82
N GLY A 178 -12.96 -4.87 -4.71
CA GLY A 178 -12.58 -6.16 -4.16
C GLY A 178 -12.58 -7.31 -5.17
N ASN A 179 -12.92 -7.06 -6.43
CA ASN A 179 -13.01 -8.09 -7.47
C ASN A 179 -11.89 -7.98 -8.51
N ASP A 180 -11.76 -9.02 -9.32
CA ASP A 180 -10.93 -8.96 -10.52
C ASP A 180 -11.55 -8.00 -11.53
N ARG A 181 -10.70 -7.26 -12.25
CA ARG A 181 -11.18 -6.47 -13.38
C ARG A 181 -11.47 -7.43 -14.53
N GLU A 182 -12.71 -7.49 -14.98
CA GLU A 182 -13.03 -8.21 -16.21
C GLU A 182 -12.24 -7.59 -17.37
N GLU A 183 -11.41 -8.39 -18.04
CA GLU A 183 -10.78 -7.99 -19.29
C GLU A 183 -11.87 -7.71 -20.33
N GLY A 184 -12.19 -6.44 -20.51
CA GLY A 184 -12.89 -5.96 -21.70
C GLY A 184 -14.42 -6.12 -21.69
N ILE A 185 -15.11 -5.16 -21.09
CA ILE A 185 -16.32 -4.59 -21.70
C ILE A 185 -15.89 -3.49 -22.69
N TYR A 186 -15.09 -3.87 -23.69
CA TYR A 186 -14.82 -3.06 -24.89
C TYR A 186 -15.26 -3.78 -26.17
N ILE A 187 -15.99 -4.90 -26.05
CA ILE A 187 -16.55 -5.63 -27.20
C ILE A 187 -17.97 -5.15 -27.56
N LEU A 188 -18.56 -4.21 -26.80
CA LEU A 188 -19.93 -3.72 -27.05
C LEU A 188 -20.01 -2.38 -27.80
N LEU A 189 -18.89 -1.72 -28.09
CA LEU A 189 -18.86 -0.47 -28.87
C LEU A 189 -18.43 -0.65 -30.33
N PHE A 190 -17.85 -1.79 -30.71
CA PHE A 190 -17.76 -2.20 -32.11
C PHE A 190 -19.03 -2.96 -32.48
N LYS A 191 -20.14 -2.24 -32.64
CA LYS A 191 -21.20 -2.72 -33.52
C LYS A 191 -20.62 -2.74 -34.93
N VAL A 192 -19.99 -3.84 -35.32
CA VAL A 192 -19.97 -4.21 -36.73
C VAL A 192 -21.45 -4.37 -37.11
N PRO A 193 -22.00 -3.52 -37.98
CA PRO A 193 -23.35 -3.72 -38.46
C PRO A 193 -23.38 -5.11 -39.10
N ALA A 194 -24.24 -5.99 -38.61
CA ALA A 194 -24.34 -7.37 -39.09
C ALA A 194 -24.99 -7.49 -40.49
N ASP A 195 -25.23 -6.36 -41.19
CA ASP A 195 -26.01 -6.32 -42.43
C ASP A 195 -25.42 -5.36 -43.48
N GLU A 196 -24.10 -5.31 -43.64
CA GLU A 196 -23.54 -4.92 -44.94
C GLU A 196 -22.84 -6.15 -45.52
N ASP A 197 -23.49 -6.76 -46.50
CA ASP A 197 -22.86 -7.68 -47.44
C ASP A 197 -21.62 -6.98 -48.02
N LEU A 198 -20.45 -7.26 -47.43
CA LEU A 198 -19.18 -6.82 -47.97
C LEU A 198 -19.04 -7.46 -49.35
N ASP A 199 -19.28 -6.67 -50.39
CA ASP A 199 -19.13 -7.07 -51.77
C ASP A 199 -17.64 -7.27 -52.07
N LEU A 200 -17.19 -8.52 -51.94
CA LEU A 200 -15.81 -8.94 -52.22
C LEU A 200 -15.56 -9.16 -53.72
N SER A 201 -16.45 -8.71 -54.62
CA SER A 201 -16.25 -8.85 -56.07
C SER A 201 -15.18 -7.90 -56.65
N ASP A 202 -14.73 -6.91 -55.88
CA ASP A 202 -13.69 -5.95 -56.29
C ASP A 202 -12.25 -6.41 -55.97
N VAL A 203 -12.06 -7.57 -55.33
CA VAL A 203 -10.73 -8.11 -55.03
C VAL A 203 -10.21 -8.91 -56.23
N VAL A 204 -9.48 -8.21 -57.12
CA VAL A 204 -8.69 -8.83 -58.19
C VAL A 204 -7.40 -9.39 -57.58
N LEU A 205 -7.36 -10.71 -57.36
CA LEU A 205 -6.13 -11.46 -57.06
C LEU A 205 -5.35 -11.69 -58.36
N ASP A 206 -4.65 -10.66 -58.83
CA ASP A 206 -3.66 -10.82 -59.91
C ASP A 206 -2.31 -11.27 -59.34
N ASP A 207 -1.91 -12.47 -59.78
CA ASP A 207 -0.55 -12.97 -59.93
C ASP A 207 0.38 -13.03 -58.70
N LEU A 208 0.25 -14.11 -57.93
CA LEU A 208 1.42 -14.81 -57.38
C LEU A 208 1.50 -16.20 -58.03
N LYS A 209 1.90 -16.20 -59.30
CA LYS A 209 2.41 -17.41 -59.96
C LYS A 209 3.73 -17.80 -59.33
N ASP A 210 3.74 -19.01 -58.79
CA ASP A 210 4.80 -20.01 -58.88
C ASP A 210 6.19 -19.48 -59.26
N GLU A 211 7.07 -19.32 -58.26
CA GLU A 211 8.47 -19.69 -58.46
C GLU A 211 8.88 -20.67 -57.36
N LEU A 212 9.35 -21.81 -57.87
CA LEU A 212 9.70 -23.07 -57.22
C LEU A 212 11.08 -23.01 -56.58
#